data_AF-A0A947X6K5-F1
#
_entry.id   AF-A0A947X6K5-F1
#
_cell.length_a   1.000
_cell.length_b   1.000
_cell.length_c   1.000
_cell.angle_alpha   90.00
_cell.angle_beta   90.00
_cell.angle_gamma   90.00
#
_symmetry.space_group_name_H-M   'P 1'
#
loop_
_entity.id
_entity.type
_entity.pdbx_description
1 polymer ?
#
loop_
_entity_poly.entity_id
_entity_poly.type
_entity_poly.pdbx_seq_one_letter_code
_entity_poly.pdbx_strand_id
1 'polypeptide(L)' 'MNSKEIITKSDQETKELAGEIAQEMLGRENSEALVIGLEGDLGSGKTTFIQGIAQGLGIKDKITSPTFVIMKKY' A
#
# COMPACT_ATOMS: atom_id res chain seq x y z
N MET A 1 13.69 -14.07 9.20
CA MET A 1 12.72 -13.23 8.46
C MET A 1 13.04 -13.39 6.98
N ASN A 2 12.05 -13.78 6.17
CA ASN A 2 12.23 -13.88 4.73
C ASN A 2 12.14 -12.48 4.13
N SER A 3 13.15 -12.06 3.36
CA SER A 3 13.11 -10.84 2.56
C SER A 3 12.79 -11.18 1.12
N LYS A 4 12.02 -10.32 0.46
CA LYS A 4 11.73 -10.37 -0.98
C LYS A 4 12.08 -9.01 -1.55
N GLU A 5 12.81 -9.00 -2.65
CA GLU A 5 13.17 -7.78 -3.37
C GLU A 5 12.45 -7.76 -4.72
N ILE A 6 11.82 -6.63 -5.04
CA ILE A 6 11.06 -6.43 -6.28
C ILE A 6 11.41 -5.04 -6.80
N ILE A 7 11.68 -4.94 -8.11
CA ILE A 7 12.01 -3.67 -8.77
C ILE A 7 10.83 -3.28 -9.65
N THR A 8 10.26 -2.10 -9.40
CA THR A 8 9.25 -1.46 -10.25
C THR A 8 9.86 -0.26 -10.96
N LYS A 9 9.52 -0.06 -12.23
CA LYS A 9 10.11 0.99 -13.09
C LYS A 9 9.16 2.16 -13.35
N SER A 10 7.93 2.10 -12.85
CA SER A 10 6.93 3.15 -12.98
C SER A 10 6.02 3.21 -11.75
N ASP A 11 5.33 4.33 -11.57
CA ASP A 11 4.33 4.47 -10.50
C ASP A 11 3.15 3.52 -10.71
N GLN A 12 2.82 3.21 -11.97
CA GLN A 12 1.79 2.26 -12.33
C GLN A 12 2.17 0.84 -11.91
N GLU A 13 3.40 0.38 -12.19
CA GLU A 13 3.89 -0.92 -11.72
C GLU A 13 3.89 -1.02 -10.19
N THR A 14 4.27 0.06 -9.49
CA THR A 14 4.20 0.09 -8.01
C THR A 14 2.77 -0.08 -7.52
N LYS A 15 1.78 0.56 -8.18
CA LYS A 15 0.36 0.43 -7.80
C LYS A 15 -0.18 -0.96 -8.08
N GLU A 16 0.15 -1.55 -9.22
CA GLU A 16 -0.26 -2.91 -9.60
C GLU A 16 0.27 -3.94 -8.60
N LEU A 17 1.57 -3.91 -8.31
CA LEU A 17 2.19 -4.76 -7.29
C LEU A 17 1.51 -4.61 -5.92
N ALA A 18 1.25 -3.36 -5.50
CA ALA A 18 0.58 -3.10 -4.24
C ALA A 18 -0.86 -3.62 -4.22
N GLY A 19 -1.58 -3.54 -5.34
CA GLY A 19 -2.93 -4.09 -5.48
C GLY A 19 -2.96 -5.62 -5.37
N GLU A 20 -1.99 -6.30 -5.98
CA GLU A 20 -1.81 -7.76 -5.84
C GLU A 20 -1.56 -8.15 -4.37
N ILE A 21 -0.64 -7.44 -3.71
CA ILE A 21 -0.36 -7.64 -2.28
C ILE A 21 -1.63 -7.46 -1.43
N ALA A 22 -2.45 -6.44 -1.73
CA ALA A 22 -3.70 -6.22 -1.01
C ALA A 22 -4.68 -7.39 -1.15
N GLN A 23 -4.77 -7.98 -2.35
CA GLN A 23 -5.62 -9.16 -2.59
C GLN A 23 -5.13 -10.38 -1.82
N GLU A 24 -3.82 -10.62 -1.78
CA GLU A 24 -3.23 -11.69 -0.95
C GLU A 24 -3.55 -11.49 0.55
N MET A 25 -3.57 -10.24 1.03
CA MET A 25 -3.89 -9.92 2.42
C MET A 25 -5.35 -10.21 2.78
N LEU A 26 -6.29 -10.02 1.85
CA LEU A 26 -7.71 -10.35 2.05
C LEU A 26 -7.97 -11.85 2.16
N GLY A 27 -7.11 -12.68 1.54
CA GLY A 27 -7.20 -14.14 1.61
C GLY A 27 -6.78 -14.74 2.96
N ARG A 28 -6.39 -13.92 3.95
CA ARG A 28 -5.95 -14.40 5.26
C ARG A 28 -7.16 -14.80 6.11
N GLU A 29 -7.14 -16.00 6.68
CA GLU A 29 -8.19 -16.49 7.59
C GLU A 29 -8.14 -15.88 9.00
N ASN A 30 -7.14 -15.03 9.30
CA ASN A 30 -6.98 -14.43 10.63
C ASN A 30 -7.88 -13.18 10.78
N SER A 31 -8.65 -13.13 11.86
CA SER A 31 -9.53 -12.02 12.22
C SER A 31 -8.83 -10.80 12.85
N GLU A 32 -7.52 -10.87 13.10
CA GLU A 32 -6.75 -9.76 13.66
C GLU A 32 -6.44 -8.67 12.63
N ALA A 33 -6.27 -7.43 13.10
CA ALA A 33 -5.87 -6.32 12.26
C ALA A 33 -4.46 -6.52 11.71
N LEU A 34 -4.29 -6.36 10.39
CA LEU A 34 -2.99 -6.33 9.75
C LEU A 34 -2.38 -4.92 9.82
N VAL A 35 -1.18 -4.82 10.37
CA VAL A 35 -0.41 -3.57 10.45
C VAL A 35 0.80 -3.66 9.51
N ILE A 36 0.95 -2.66 8.64
CA ILE A 36 2.03 -2.60 7.65
C ILE A 36 2.79 -1.29 7.85
N GLY A 37 4.10 -1.39 8.07
CA GLY A 37 5.00 -0.23 8.06
C GLY A 37 5.56 0.02 6.67
N LEU A 38 5.56 1.27 6.21
CA LEU A 38 6.26 1.69 4.99
C LEU A 38 7.42 2.61 5.36
N GLU A 39 8.61 2.22 4.96
CA GLU A 39 9.85 2.97 5.20
C GLU A 39 10.49 3.40 3.88
N GLY A 40 11.19 4.54 3.90
CA GLY A 40 11.93 5.07 2.77
C GLY A 40 11.91 6.60 2.75
N ASP A 41 12.73 7.19 1.88
CA ASP A 41 12.93 8.64 1.80
C ASP A 41 11.73 9.43 1.26
N LEU A 42 11.75 10.75 1.40
CA LEU A 42 10.75 11.62 0.78
C LEU A 42 10.75 11.41 -0.74
N GLY A 43 9.57 11.16 -1.32
CA GLY A 43 9.46 10.88 -2.75
C GLY A 43 9.73 9.43 -3.16
N SER A 44 10.04 8.52 -2.22
CA SER A 44 10.32 7.10 -2.50
C SER A 44 9.13 6.27 -3.01
N GLY A 45 7.94 6.87 -3.21
CA GLY A 45 6.76 6.17 -3.70
C GLY A 45 5.84 5.56 -2.63
N LYS A 46 6.06 5.83 -1.33
CA LYS A 46 5.18 5.31 -0.24
C LYS A 46 3.69 5.60 -0.47
N THR A 47 3.35 6.83 -0.83
CA THR A 47 1.94 7.21 -1.09
C THR A 47 1.39 6.52 -2.34
N THR A 48 2.22 6.34 -3.38
CA THR A 48 1.89 5.58 -4.59
C THR A 48 1.57 4.12 -4.25
N PHE A 49 2.35 3.52 -3.36
CA PHE A 49 2.11 2.16 -2.87
C PHE A 49 0.76 2.05 -2.15
N ILE A 50 0.44 2.97 -1.22
CA ILE A 50 -0.86 2.96 -0.52
C ILE A 50 -2.03 3.19 -1.49
N GLN A 51 -1.86 3.99 -2.53
CA GLN A 51 -2.88 4.14 -3.58
C GLN A 51 -3.17 2.81 -4.28
N GLY A 52 -2.14 2.03 -4.60
CA GLY A 52 -2.30 0.69 -5.17
C GLY A 52 -2.98 -0.29 -4.21
N ILE A 53 -2.61 -0.28 -2.92
CA ILE A 53 -3.30 -1.06 -1.88
C ILE A 53 -4.80 -0.71 -1.88
N ALA A 54 -5.13 0.58 -1.81
CA ALA A 54 -6.51 1.04 -1.76
C ALA A 54 -7.31 0.63 -3.01
N GLN A 55 -6.71 0.74 -4.19
CA GLN A 55 -7.30 0.26 -5.45
C GLN A 55 -7.53 -1.25 -5.42
N GLY A 56 -6.54 -2.02 -4.97
CA GLY A 56 -6.65 -3.47 -4.78
C GLY A 56 -7.80 -3.83 -3.82
N LEU A 57 -8.01 -3.06 -2.75
CA LEU A 57 -9.13 -3.25 -1.82
C LEU A 57 -10.48 -2.74 -2.34
N GLY A 58 -10.54 -2.15 -3.54
CA GLY A 58 -11.76 -1.59 -4.12
C GLY A 58 -12.19 -0.23 -3.57
N ILE A 59 -11.32 0.46 -2.83
CA ILE A 59 -11.57 1.81 -2.31
C ILE A 59 -11.53 2.81 -3.48
N LYS A 60 -12.58 3.61 -3.62
CA LYS A 60 -12.73 4.59 -4.71
C LYS A 60 -12.31 6.01 -4.33
N ASP A 61 -12.05 6.25 -3.05
CA ASP A 61 -11.65 7.55 -2.54
C ASP A 61 -10.26 7.97 -3.02
N LYS A 62 -10.07 9.28 -3.14
CA LYS A 62 -8.76 9.84 -3.49
C LYS A 62 -7.81 9.75 -2.30
N ILE A 63 -6.90 8.79 -2.34
CA ILE A 63 -5.86 8.63 -1.33
C ILE A 63 -4.80 9.74 -1.46
N THR A 64 -4.57 10.44 -0.36
CA THR A 64 -3.57 11.52 -0.25
C THR A 64 -2.77 11.39 1.03
N SER A 65 -1.52 11.87 1.00
CA SER A 65 -0.64 11.84 2.17
C SER A 65 -1.28 12.61 3.36
N PRO A 66 -1.33 12.02 4.56
CA PRO A 66 -1.84 12.71 5.75
C PRO A 66 -0.79 13.63 6.40
N THR A 67 0.04 14.32 5.61
CA THR A 67 1.23 15.06 6.08
C THR A 67 0.96 15.99 7.26
N PHE A 68 -0.18 16.70 7.26
CA PHE A 68 -0.54 17.65 8.33
C PHE A 68 -1.58 17.11 9.31
N VAL A 69 -2.29 16.04 8.95
CA VAL A 69 -3.42 15.49 9.75
C VAL A 69 -3.04 14.21 10.50
N ILE A 70 -1.83 13.69 10.25
CA ILE A 70 -1.23 12.47 10.83
C ILE A 70 -1.94 11.19 10.41
N MET A 71 -3.28 11.18 10.36
CA MET A 71 -4.10 10.02 10.03
C MET A 71 -5.25 10.38 9.09
N LYS A 72 -5.57 9.46 8.19
CA LYS A 72 -6.81 9.45 7.40
C LYS A 72 -7.43 8.07 7.48
N LYS A 73 -8.76 8.02 7.53
CA LYS A 73 -9.54 6.80 7.44
C LYS A 73 -10.31 6.84 6.12
N TYR A 74 -10.27 5.74 5.41
CA TYR A 74 -10.96 5.51 4.16
C TYR A 74 -11.84 4.27 4.33
#